data_AF-A0A7C0YWJ2-F1
#
_entry.id   AF-A0A7C0YWJ2-F1
#
_cell.length_a   1.000
_cell.length_b   1.000
_cell.length_c   1.000
_cell.angle_alpha   90.00
_cell.angle_beta   90.00
_cell.angle_gamma   90.00
#
_symmetry.space_group_name_H-M   'P 1'
#
loop_
_entity.id
_entity.type
_entity.pdbx_description
1 polymer ?
#
loop_
_entity_poly.entity_id
_entity_poly.type
_entity_poly.pdbx_seq_one_letter_code
_entity_poly.pdbx_strand_id
1 'polypeptide(L)'
;MGISLIEADATHRLIRLYIRYKFTIVKYCRTIVILLTFLFMRFCSFVTLIVKLTSVMDYINIKNEVDFRSYLKKFREKGFHVIALDIEAECNCHAYGEKLCLVQVFDGVNSVIIDPFGISNEALKLLFEDPNILKIMYDAGSDLSLMKNSADIEIKSIFDLRPATELLNYEKKDLHSVIAFELGIVLEKKRKYQRYNWTQRPIDGDAIYYAINDVTHLFALKDIILAKLFAKKLFELFILKNLQVQSKDYTRAPEDKYRKISGYSRLQDDKKAVFRKVFDIREKYAKRYNIPAHNVIQKSDLINIVKKPKFINEMKFTKRFGPDLVKGIQHDLKTAVRTA
;
A
#
# COMPACT_ATOMS: atom_id res chain seq x y z
N MET A 1 -53.12 -68.76 5.83
CA MET A 1 -52.12 -67.89 5.17
C MET A 1 -52.87 -66.94 4.25
N GLY A 2 -52.91 -65.63 4.53
CA GLY A 2 -53.68 -64.70 3.68
C GLY A 2 -53.85 -63.27 4.21
N ILE A 3 -53.34 -62.92 5.38
CA ILE A 3 -53.53 -61.58 5.97
C ILE A 3 -52.25 -60.72 5.89
N SER A 4 -51.07 -61.29 5.59
CA SER A 4 -49.79 -60.57 5.67
C SER A 4 -49.38 -59.74 4.44
N LEU A 5 -50.12 -59.79 3.33
CA LEU A 5 -49.75 -59.08 2.08
C LEU A 5 -50.42 -57.73 1.89
N ILE A 6 -51.59 -57.49 2.51
CA ILE A 6 -52.37 -56.25 2.35
C ILE A 6 -51.84 -55.13 3.27
N GLU A 7 -51.39 -55.46 4.48
CA GLU A 7 -50.81 -54.48 5.42
C GLU A 7 -49.43 -53.97 4.96
N ALA A 8 -48.66 -54.80 4.25
CA ALA A 8 -47.37 -54.41 3.69
C ALA A 8 -47.49 -53.34 2.58
N ASP A 9 -48.51 -53.42 1.71
CA ASP A 9 -48.72 -52.45 0.62
C ASP A 9 -49.22 -51.08 1.13
N ALA A 10 -50.09 -51.08 2.15
CA ALA A 10 -50.57 -49.85 2.80
C ALA A 10 -49.42 -49.11 3.52
N THR A 11 -48.57 -49.84 4.24
CA THR A 11 -47.41 -49.29 4.93
C THR A 11 -46.37 -48.73 3.94
N HIS A 12 -46.15 -49.43 2.82
CA HIS A 12 -45.22 -48.99 1.78
C HIS A 12 -45.72 -47.72 1.05
N ARG A 13 -47.04 -47.56 0.85
CA ARG A 13 -47.64 -46.33 0.27
C ARG A 13 -47.53 -45.13 1.22
N LEU A 14 -47.76 -45.32 2.52
CA LEU A 14 -47.63 -44.26 3.52
C LEU A 14 -46.18 -43.78 3.68
N ILE A 15 -45.20 -44.69 3.65
CA ILE A 15 -43.77 -44.34 3.67
C ILE A 15 -43.37 -43.55 2.42
N ARG A 16 -43.86 -43.93 1.22
CA ARG A 16 -43.61 -43.16 -0.01
C ARG A 16 -44.24 -41.77 0.04
N LEU A 17 -45.45 -41.63 0.59
CA LEU A 17 -46.09 -40.32 0.79
C LEU A 17 -45.29 -39.45 1.75
N TYR A 18 -44.87 -40.01 2.90
CA TYR A 18 -44.07 -39.31 3.92
C TYR A 18 -42.71 -38.85 3.38
N ILE A 19 -42.00 -39.70 2.63
CA ILE A 19 -40.73 -39.35 1.98
C ILE A 19 -40.96 -38.21 0.95
N ARG A 20 -42.00 -38.30 0.12
CA ARG A 20 -42.33 -37.26 -0.88
C ARG A 20 -42.69 -35.93 -0.22
N TYR A 21 -43.42 -35.96 0.90
CA TYR A 21 -43.74 -34.78 1.71
C TYR A 21 -42.49 -34.16 2.35
N LYS A 22 -41.60 -34.99 2.92
CA LYS A 22 -40.33 -34.55 3.53
C LYS A 22 -39.39 -33.92 2.50
N PHE A 23 -39.27 -34.49 1.30
CA PHE A 23 -38.49 -33.89 0.21
C PHE A 23 -39.06 -32.56 -0.30
N THR A 24 -40.38 -32.40 -0.27
CA THR A 24 -41.06 -31.17 -0.69
C THR A 24 -40.81 -30.06 0.34
N ILE A 25 -40.96 -30.35 1.65
CA ILE A 25 -40.64 -29.42 2.75
C ILE A 25 -39.17 -28.99 2.72
N VAL A 26 -38.22 -29.92 2.50
CA VAL A 26 -36.79 -29.61 2.39
C VAL A 26 -36.49 -28.69 1.19
N LYS A 27 -37.18 -28.87 0.06
CA LYS A 27 -37.07 -27.95 -1.09
C LYS A 27 -37.61 -26.57 -0.77
N TYR A 28 -38.78 -26.46 -0.13
CA TYR A 28 -39.34 -25.16 0.26
C TYR A 28 -38.48 -24.44 1.30
N CYS A 29 -37.94 -25.14 2.30
CA CYS A 29 -36.98 -24.57 3.25
C CYS A 29 -35.70 -24.08 2.56
N ARG A 30 -35.16 -24.82 1.58
CA ARG A 30 -34.01 -24.35 0.79
C ARG A 30 -34.33 -23.08 -0.01
N THR A 31 -35.49 -23.02 -0.65
CA THR A 31 -35.92 -21.83 -1.41
C THR A 31 -36.14 -20.63 -0.49
N ILE A 32 -36.73 -20.80 0.69
CA ILE A 32 -36.94 -19.74 1.69
C ILE A 32 -35.61 -19.26 2.26
N VAL A 33 -34.68 -20.16 2.58
CA VAL A 33 -33.33 -19.77 3.02
C VAL A 33 -32.61 -18.99 1.92
N ILE A 34 -32.68 -19.42 0.66
CA ILE A 34 -32.11 -18.67 -0.47
C ILE A 34 -32.77 -17.30 -0.61
N LEU A 35 -34.10 -17.21 -0.54
CA LEU A 35 -34.82 -15.93 -0.64
C LEU A 35 -34.45 -15.01 0.52
N LEU A 36 -34.36 -15.52 1.75
CA LEU A 36 -33.95 -14.76 2.93
C LEU A 36 -32.49 -14.34 2.85
N THR A 37 -31.59 -15.18 2.31
CA THR A 37 -30.20 -14.80 2.04
C THR A 37 -30.14 -13.71 0.97
N PHE A 38 -30.94 -13.77 -0.10
CA PHE A 38 -31.02 -12.72 -1.12
C PHE A 38 -31.63 -11.43 -0.57
N LEU A 39 -32.67 -11.51 0.26
CA LEU A 39 -33.28 -10.36 0.92
C LEU A 39 -32.30 -9.73 1.92
N PHE A 40 -31.57 -10.56 2.67
CA PHE A 40 -30.52 -10.13 3.59
C PHE A 40 -29.35 -9.49 2.83
N MET A 41 -28.91 -10.04 1.69
CA MET A 41 -27.88 -9.45 0.84
C MET A 41 -28.33 -8.13 0.21
N ARG A 42 -29.60 -8.01 -0.19
CA ARG A 42 -30.17 -6.75 -0.69
C ARG A 42 -30.37 -5.73 0.42
N PHE A 43 -30.78 -6.17 1.61
CA PHE A 43 -30.90 -5.34 2.80
C PHE A 43 -29.52 -4.87 3.26
N CYS A 44 -28.50 -5.74 3.30
CA CYS A 44 -27.11 -5.36 3.50
C CYS A 44 -26.65 -4.36 2.45
N SER A 45 -26.88 -4.62 1.16
CA SER A 45 -26.53 -3.65 0.09
C SER A 45 -27.23 -2.30 0.26
N PHE A 46 -28.49 -2.28 0.72
CA PHE A 46 -29.26 -1.06 0.99
C PHE A 46 -28.79 -0.34 2.25
N VAL A 47 -28.44 -1.06 3.31
CA VAL A 47 -27.78 -0.51 4.52
C VAL A 47 -26.41 0.04 4.16
N THR A 48 -25.62 -0.65 3.34
CA THR A 48 -24.33 -0.16 2.82
C THR A 48 -24.51 1.10 1.97
N LEU A 49 -25.61 1.22 1.22
CA LEU A 49 -25.95 2.41 0.45
C LEU A 49 -26.36 3.59 1.36
N ILE A 50 -27.14 3.33 2.41
CA ILE A 50 -27.53 4.35 3.41
C ILE A 50 -26.31 4.81 4.24
N VAL A 51 -25.42 3.89 4.62
CA VAL A 51 -24.14 4.21 5.27
C VAL A 51 -23.25 5.03 4.34
N LYS A 52 -23.19 4.70 3.04
CA LYS A 52 -22.48 5.50 2.03
C LYS A 52 -23.00 6.93 1.88
N LEU A 53 -24.29 7.16 2.09
CA LEU A 53 -24.94 8.46 1.93
C LEU A 53 -24.85 9.37 3.17
N THR A 54 -24.39 8.86 4.32
CA THR A 54 -24.34 9.61 5.59
C THR A 54 -22.99 9.58 6.31
N SER A 55 -22.04 8.74 5.89
CA SER A 55 -20.73 8.62 6.52
C SER A 55 -19.76 9.71 6.04
N VAL A 56 -19.72 10.85 6.73
CA VAL A 56 -18.39 11.36 7.10
C VAL A 56 -17.76 10.22 7.89
N MET A 57 -16.78 9.50 7.31
CA MET A 57 -16.11 8.46 8.07
C MET A 57 -15.52 9.13 9.30
N ASP A 58 -16.01 8.80 10.49
CA ASP A 58 -15.41 9.27 11.73
C ASP A 58 -14.01 8.65 11.82
N TYR A 59 -12.99 9.50 11.79
CA TYR A 59 -11.60 9.10 11.95
C TYR A 59 -10.93 9.98 13.01
N ILE A 60 -9.99 9.37 13.71
CA ILE A 60 -9.15 10.08 14.68
C ILE A 60 -8.02 10.74 13.90
N ASN A 61 -7.86 12.05 14.06
CA ASN A 61 -6.81 12.83 13.40
C ASN A 61 -5.72 13.20 14.41
N ILE A 62 -4.54 12.63 14.25
CA ILE A 62 -3.38 12.86 15.13
C ILE A 62 -2.37 13.73 14.38
N LYS A 63 -2.13 14.95 14.87
CA LYS A 63 -1.23 15.93 14.22
C LYS A 63 -0.03 16.35 15.05
N ASN A 64 0.03 15.93 16.31
CA ASN A 64 1.09 16.30 17.23
C ASN A 64 1.52 15.09 18.06
N GLU A 65 2.71 15.21 18.65
CA GLU A 65 3.32 14.14 19.41
C GLU A 65 2.56 13.76 20.70
N VAL A 66 1.87 14.71 21.34
CA VAL A 66 1.12 14.45 22.59
C VAL A 66 -0.06 13.50 22.31
N ASP A 67 -0.85 13.82 21.30
CA ASP A 67 -1.98 12.98 20.87
C ASP A 67 -1.50 11.61 20.38
N PHE A 68 -0.38 11.59 19.66
CA PHE A 68 0.24 10.36 19.19
C PHE A 68 0.67 9.44 20.35
N ARG A 69 1.37 9.98 21.35
CA ARG A 69 1.77 9.20 22.54
C ARG A 69 0.56 8.74 23.35
N SER A 70 -0.47 9.57 23.46
CA SER A 70 -1.74 9.22 24.11
C SER A 70 -2.43 8.05 23.39
N TYR A 71 -2.46 8.07 22.06
CA TYR A 71 -2.98 6.97 21.25
C TYR A 71 -2.22 5.66 21.49
N LEU A 72 -0.88 5.69 21.45
CA LEU A 72 -0.05 4.50 21.66
C LEU A 72 -0.14 3.93 23.09
N LYS A 73 -0.45 4.75 24.09
CA LYS A 73 -0.63 4.28 25.47
C LYS A 73 -1.71 3.19 25.56
N LYS A 74 -2.77 3.31 24.75
CA LYS A 74 -3.87 2.32 24.67
C LYS A 74 -3.38 0.94 24.22
N PHE A 75 -2.26 0.87 23.49
CA PHE A 75 -1.65 -0.38 23.06
C PHE A 75 -0.77 -1.03 24.13
N ARG A 76 -0.12 -0.22 24.97
CA ARG A 76 0.76 -0.77 26.02
C ARG A 76 -0.03 -1.49 27.12
N GLU A 77 -1.28 -1.07 27.35
CA GLU A 77 -2.13 -1.61 28.40
C GLU A 77 -2.61 -3.04 28.13
N LYS A 78 -2.71 -3.49 26.87
CA LYS A 78 -3.19 -4.87 26.55
C LYS A 78 -2.08 -5.84 26.13
N GLY A 79 -0.82 -5.42 26.19
CA GLY A 79 0.34 -6.26 25.90
C GLY A 79 0.62 -6.43 24.41
N PHE A 80 -0.26 -7.10 23.66
CA PHE A 80 -0.09 -7.34 22.22
C PHE A 80 -1.25 -6.78 21.40
N HIS A 81 -0.93 -6.13 20.29
CA HIS A 81 -1.91 -5.48 19.42
C HIS A 81 -1.70 -5.83 17.97
N VAL A 82 -2.81 -5.90 17.23
CA VAL A 82 -2.81 -6.01 15.77
C VAL A 82 -3.43 -4.75 15.22
N ILE A 83 -2.80 -4.15 14.23
CA ILE A 83 -3.31 -3.01 13.48
C ILE A 83 -3.15 -3.27 11.98
N ALA A 84 -3.98 -2.65 11.17
CA ALA A 84 -3.75 -2.49 9.74
C ALA A 84 -3.04 -1.15 9.53
N LEU A 85 -2.01 -1.13 8.71
CA LEU A 85 -1.16 0.04 8.51
C LEU A 85 -0.82 0.21 7.03
N ASP A 86 -0.86 1.46 6.58
CA ASP A 86 -0.32 1.90 5.31
C ASP A 86 0.39 3.25 5.49
N ILE A 87 1.15 3.69 4.48
CA ILE A 87 1.77 5.02 4.45
C ILE A 87 1.59 5.70 3.09
N GLU A 88 1.55 7.03 3.11
CA GLU A 88 1.71 7.84 1.91
C GLU A 88 2.97 8.69 2.00
N ALA A 89 3.67 8.85 0.88
CA ALA A 89 4.97 9.51 0.85
C ALA A 89 5.22 10.35 -0.40
N GLU A 90 6.07 11.35 -0.24
CA GLU A 90 6.70 12.08 -1.34
C GLU A 90 7.93 11.30 -1.79
N CYS A 91 8.03 11.01 -3.09
CA CYS A 91 9.08 10.18 -3.68
C CYS A 91 9.79 10.88 -4.85
N ASN A 92 10.23 12.12 -4.64
CA ASN A 92 10.89 12.96 -5.64
C ASN A 92 10.01 13.26 -6.89
N CYS A 93 8.70 13.39 -6.66
CA CYS A 93 7.63 13.72 -7.60
C CYS A 93 7.28 15.21 -7.58
N HIS A 94 7.14 15.81 -6.39
CA HIS A 94 6.75 17.23 -6.22
C HIS A 94 7.84 18.08 -5.56
N ALA A 95 8.63 17.48 -4.67
CA ALA A 95 9.71 18.11 -3.93
C ALA A 95 10.97 17.24 -4.01
N TYR A 96 12.12 17.77 -3.56
CA TYR A 96 13.35 16.97 -3.56
C TYR A 96 13.35 15.96 -2.42
N GLY A 97 13.75 14.72 -2.74
CA GLY A 97 13.97 13.67 -1.75
C GLY A 97 12.74 12.84 -1.47
N GLU A 98 12.84 12.04 -0.41
CA GLU A 98 11.76 11.18 0.05
C GLU A 98 11.28 11.62 1.43
N LYS A 99 9.97 11.59 1.66
CA LYS A 99 9.39 12.03 2.93
C LYS A 99 8.11 11.26 3.24
N LEU A 100 8.02 10.69 4.43
CA LEU A 100 6.76 10.18 4.99
C LEU A 100 5.77 11.35 5.14
N CYS A 101 4.59 11.23 4.55
CA CYS A 101 3.60 12.30 4.47
C CYS A 101 2.29 12.00 5.18
N LEU A 102 1.93 10.72 5.34
CA LEU A 102 0.74 10.28 6.04
C LEU A 102 0.96 8.85 6.54
N VAL A 103 0.43 8.52 7.72
CA VAL A 103 0.30 7.14 8.19
C VAL A 103 -1.18 6.88 8.42
N GLN A 104 -1.68 5.79 7.84
CA GLN A 104 -3.05 5.33 8.05
C GLN A 104 -3.03 4.11 8.94
N VAL A 105 -3.89 4.11 9.94
CA VAL A 105 -4.04 2.97 10.85
C VAL A 105 -5.52 2.63 10.98
N PHE A 106 -5.83 1.35 10.91
CA PHE A 106 -7.09 0.83 11.40
C PHE A 106 -6.80 -0.15 12.54
N ASP A 107 -7.31 0.16 13.75
CA ASP A 107 -6.99 -0.61 14.97
C ASP A 107 -7.98 -1.76 15.25
N GLY A 108 -8.82 -2.08 14.26
CA GLY A 108 -9.93 -3.02 14.37
C GLY A 108 -11.27 -2.38 14.73
N VAL A 109 -11.25 -1.12 15.22
CA VAL A 109 -12.45 -0.36 15.59
C VAL A 109 -12.45 1.03 14.97
N ASN A 110 -11.35 1.76 15.11
CA ASN A 110 -11.20 3.15 14.69
C ASN A 110 -10.28 3.25 13.47
N SER A 111 -10.66 4.13 12.54
CA SER A 111 -9.75 4.65 11.53
C SER A 111 -8.96 5.82 12.11
N VAL A 112 -7.65 5.82 11.92
CA VAL A 112 -6.74 6.83 12.47
C VAL A 112 -5.85 7.33 11.35
N ILE A 113 -5.79 8.65 11.22
CA ILE A 113 -4.88 9.35 10.32
C ILE A 113 -3.86 10.09 11.17
N ILE A 114 -2.59 9.82 10.90
CA ILE A 114 -1.48 10.41 11.62
C ILE A 114 -0.70 11.29 10.64
N ASP A 115 -0.64 12.58 10.92
CA ASP A 115 0.19 13.54 10.22
C ASP A 115 1.60 13.52 10.83
N PRO A 116 2.60 12.95 10.12
CA PRO A 116 3.94 12.77 10.66
C PRO A 116 4.71 14.10 10.80
N PHE A 117 4.24 15.21 10.22
CA PHE A 117 5.01 16.46 10.21
C PHE A 117 5.10 17.14 11.59
N GLY A 118 4.18 16.85 12.50
CA GLY A 118 4.18 17.36 13.88
C GLY A 118 4.71 16.36 14.92
N ILE A 119 5.38 15.30 14.48
CA ILE A 119 5.80 14.17 15.33
C ILE A 119 7.28 13.87 15.04
N SER A 120 8.08 13.71 16.09
CA SER A 120 9.49 13.33 15.94
C SER A 120 9.66 11.91 15.38
N ASN A 121 10.78 11.63 14.69
CA ASN A 121 11.08 10.28 14.22
C ASN A 121 11.22 9.31 15.41
N GLU A 122 11.77 9.77 16.52
CA GLU A 122 11.91 9.02 17.78
C GLU A 122 10.54 8.60 18.33
N ALA A 123 9.55 9.49 18.26
CA ALA A 123 8.18 9.12 18.61
C ALA A 123 7.60 8.14 17.60
N LEU A 124 7.72 8.38 16.29
CA LEU A 124 7.21 7.46 15.26
C LEU A 124 7.77 6.04 15.41
N LYS A 125 9.04 5.88 15.83
CA LYS A 125 9.63 4.57 16.14
C LYS A 125 8.83 3.79 17.17
N LEU A 126 8.14 4.44 18.12
CA LEU A 126 7.29 3.77 19.11
C LEU A 126 6.09 3.04 18.51
N LEU A 127 5.67 3.39 17.28
CA LEU A 127 4.65 2.65 16.53
C LEU A 127 5.30 1.63 15.59
N PHE A 128 6.26 2.07 14.79
CA PHE A 128 6.81 1.26 13.71
C PHE A 128 7.76 0.15 14.20
N GLU A 129 8.58 0.42 15.20
CA GLU A 129 9.62 -0.50 15.70
C GLU A 129 9.15 -1.33 16.90
N ASP A 130 7.94 -1.11 17.43
CA ASP A 130 7.44 -1.91 18.57
C ASP A 130 7.09 -3.34 18.12
N PRO A 131 7.77 -4.38 18.67
CA PRO A 131 7.50 -5.76 18.29
C PRO A 131 6.14 -6.27 18.77
N ASN A 132 5.54 -5.62 19.77
CA ASN A 132 4.24 -6.01 20.34
C ASN A 132 3.05 -5.48 19.53
N ILE A 133 3.31 -4.68 18.50
CA ILE A 133 2.30 -4.21 17.56
C ILE A 133 2.57 -4.93 16.24
N LEU A 134 1.68 -5.85 15.85
CA LEU A 134 1.67 -6.50 14.55
C LEU A 134 1.00 -5.59 13.52
N LYS A 135 1.71 -5.25 12.43
CA LYS A 135 1.23 -4.40 11.34
C LYS A 135 0.79 -5.28 10.18
N ILE A 136 -0.51 -5.41 9.96
CA ILE A 136 -1.06 -5.95 8.72
C ILE A 136 -0.87 -4.90 7.64
N MET A 137 -0.09 -5.23 6.62
CA MET A 137 0.22 -4.34 5.50
C MET A 137 -0.07 -5.05 4.18
N TYR A 138 -0.02 -4.32 3.07
CA TYR A 138 -0.17 -4.88 1.74
C TYR A 138 0.92 -4.35 0.81
N ASP A 139 1.80 -5.24 0.34
CA ASP A 139 2.93 -4.90 -0.53
C ASP A 139 3.96 -3.96 0.13
N ALA A 140 4.32 -4.28 1.38
CA ALA A 140 5.04 -3.39 2.28
C ALA A 140 6.48 -3.05 1.83
N GLY A 141 7.03 -3.75 0.84
CA GLY A 141 8.45 -3.67 0.48
C GLY A 141 8.92 -2.26 0.08
N SER A 142 8.08 -1.47 -0.58
CA SER A 142 8.39 -0.07 -0.89
C SER A 142 8.45 0.79 0.36
N ASP A 143 7.54 0.56 1.29
CA ASP A 143 7.35 1.37 2.50
C ASP A 143 8.51 1.14 3.46
N LEU A 144 8.94 -0.12 3.59
CA LEU A 144 10.14 -0.50 4.34
C LEU A 144 11.40 0.19 3.79
N SER A 145 11.55 0.18 2.46
CA SER A 145 12.63 0.90 1.80
C SER A 145 12.56 2.41 2.05
N LEU A 146 11.37 3.00 1.97
CA LEU A 146 11.21 4.42 2.18
C LEU A 146 11.56 4.81 3.62
N MET A 147 10.92 4.18 4.59
CA MET A 147 11.08 4.49 6.02
C MET A 147 12.52 4.31 6.50
N LYS A 148 13.20 3.23 6.10
CA LYS A 148 14.61 3.01 6.46
C LYS A 148 15.52 4.11 5.94
N ASN A 149 15.29 4.58 4.72
CA ASN A 149 16.22 5.50 4.06
C ASN A 149 15.86 6.99 4.20
N SER A 150 14.60 7.33 4.49
CA SER A 150 14.17 8.72 4.68
C SER A 150 14.11 9.14 6.15
N ALA A 151 13.87 8.19 7.06
CA ALA A 151 13.64 8.47 8.48
C ALA A 151 14.49 7.63 9.44
N ASP A 152 15.30 6.68 8.92
CA ASP A 152 15.99 5.66 9.73
C ASP A 152 15.05 4.93 10.69
N ILE A 153 13.87 4.55 10.19
CA ILE A 153 12.86 3.79 10.93
C ILE A 153 12.75 2.41 10.31
N GLU A 154 12.82 1.38 11.14
CA GLU A 154 12.61 -0.01 10.72
C GLU A 154 11.20 -0.47 11.11
N ILE A 155 10.31 -0.69 10.14
CA ILE A 155 9.00 -1.26 10.50
C ILE A 155 9.22 -2.73 10.89
N LYS A 156 8.85 -3.08 12.13
CA LYS A 156 8.99 -4.43 12.70
C LYS A 156 7.63 -5.10 12.87
N SER A 157 7.60 -6.41 13.03
CA SER A 157 6.37 -7.21 13.23
C SER A 157 5.34 -6.97 12.13
N ILE A 158 5.71 -7.31 10.90
CA ILE A 158 4.87 -7.08 9.72
C ILE A 158 4.17 -8.37 9.32
N PHE A 159 2.93 -8.23 8.89
CA PHE A 159 2.14 -9.26 8.24
C PHE A 159 1.68 -8.75 6.87
N ASP A 160 2.49 -8.98 5.85
CA ASP A 160 2.22 -8.57 4.47
C ASP A 160 1.31 -9.59 3.78
N LEU A 161 0.15 -9.13 3.31
CA LEU A 161 -0.83 -9.94 2.59
C LEU A 161 -0.49 -10.14 1.11
N ARG A 162 0.33 -9.26 0.51
CA ARG A 162 0.62 -9.30 -0.93
C ARG A 162 1.25 -10.62 -1.40
N PRO A 163 2.18 -11.26 -0.67
CA PRO A 163 2.71 -12.57 -1.04
C PRO A 163 1.65 -13.67 -1.23
N ALA A 164 0.51 -13.57 -0.53
CA ALA A 164 -0.56 -14.58 -0.64
C ALA A 164 -1.21 -14.58 -2.03
N THR A 165 -1.28 -13.44 -2.71
CA THR A 165 -1.94 -13.33 -4.02
C THR A 165 -1.17 -14.05 -5.12
N GLU A 166 0.16 -14.17 -4.98
CA GLU A 166 0.98 -15.04 -5.81
C GLU A 166 0.72 -16.51 -5.52
N LEU A 167 0.73 -16.90 -4.24
CA LEU A 167 0.53 -18.29 -3.83
C LEU A 167 -0.85 -18.81 -4.21
N LEU A 168 -1.86 -17.95 -4.14
CA LEU A 168 -3.25 -18.27 -4.48
C LEU A 168 -3.56 -18.06 -5.97
N ASN A 169 -2.57 -17.66 -6.79
CA ASN A 169 -2.68 -17.43 -8.23
C ASN A 169 -3.77 -16.41 -8.63
N TYR A 170 -3.82 -15.26 -7.96
CA TYR A 170 -4.78 -14.21 -8.31
C TYR A 170 -4.36 -13.52 -9.61
N GLU A 171 -5.33 -13.29 -10.49
CA GLU A 171 -5.10 -12.61 -11.78
C GLU A 171 -4.61 -11.17 -11.58
N LYS A 172 -5.29 -10.43 -10.69
CA LYS A 172 -4.92 -9.08 -10.28
C LYS A 172 -4.43 -9.08 -8.85
N LYS A 173 -3.30 -8.42 -8.61
CA LYS A 173 -2.57 -8.46 -7.34
C LYS A 173 -2.51 -7.10 -6.62
N ASP A 174 -3.11 -6.05 -7.18
CA ASP A 174 -3.27 -4.78 -6.48
C ASP A 174 -4.36 -4.86 -5.40
N LEU A 175 -4.18 -4.17 -4.28
CA LEU A 175 -5.04 -4.23 -3.10
C LEU A 175 -6.53 -4.11 -3.44
N HIS A 176 -6.91 -3.07 -4.19
CA HIS A 176 -8.33 -2.80 -4.52
C HIS A 176 -8.96 -3.91 -5.36
N SER A 177 -8.21 -4.49 -6.31
CA SER A 177 -8.71 -5.63 -7.09
C SER A 177 -8.93 -6.86 -6.20
N VAL A 178 -8.04 -7.07 -5.23
CA VAL A 178 -8.10 -8.21 -4.31
C VAL A 178 -9.24 -8.05 -3.30
N ILE A 179 -9.43 -6.85 -2.75
CA ILE A 179 -10.60 -6.50 -1.94
C ILE A 179 -11.89 -6.74 -2.73
N ALA A 180 -11.96 -6.27 -3.98
CA ALA A 180 -13.15 -6.45 -4.81
C ALA A 180 -13.44 -7.94 -5.09
N PHE A 181 -12.40 -8.73 -5.35
CA PHE A 181 -12.54 -10.16 -5.62
C PHE A 181 -12.94 -10.97 -4.39
N GLU A 182 -12.35 -10.69 -3.22
CA GLU A 182 -12.57 -11.47 -2.00
C GLU A 182 -13.76 -11.01 -1.17
N LEU A 183 -13.98 -9.70 -1.09
CA LEU A 183 -14.98 -9.09 -0.22
C LEU A 183 -16.20 -8.60 -1.01
N GLY A 184 -16.15 -8.58 -2.35
CA GLY A 184 -17.20 -7.99 -3.17
C GLY A 184 -17.31 -6.46 -3.03
N ILE A 185 -16.32 -5.82 -2.39
CA ILE A 185 -16.30 -4.39 -2.13
C ILE A 185 -15.56 -3.69 -3.27
N VAL A 186 -16.28 -2.90 -4.05
CA VAL A 186 -15.66 -2.09 -5.12
C VAL A 186 -15.25 -0.74 -4.53
N LEU A 187 -13.93 -0.59 -4.36
CA LEU A 187 -13.30 0.69 -4.07
C LEU A 187 -13.08 1.44 -5.39
N GLU A 188 -13.42 2.72 -5.42
CA GLU A 188 -13.14 3.55 -6.59
C GLU A 188 -11.62 3.64 -6.76
N LYS A 189 -11.10 3.13 -7.88
CA LYS A 189 -9.69 3.28 -8.26
C LYS A 189 -9.40 4.74 -8.59
N LYS A 190 -9.17 5.55 -7.57
CA LYS A 190 -8.78 6.96 -7.75
C LYS A 190 -7.28 7.02 -8.05
N ARG A 191 -6.89 6.63 -9.28
CA ARG A 191 -5.53 6.80 -9.84
C ARG A 191 -4.95 8.20 -9.60
N LYS A 192 -5.80 9.22 -9.45
CA LYS A 192 -5.41 10.58 -9.09
C LYS A 192 -4.67 10.65 -7.74
N TYR A 193 -5.01 9.80 -6.78
CA TYR A 193 -4.43 9.84 -5.42
C TYR A 193 -3.06 9.16 -5.31
N GLN A 194 -2.77 8.19 -6.18
CA GLN A 194 -1.42 7.59 -6.28
C GLN A 194 -0.33 8.59 -6.71
N ARG A 195 -0.70 9.73 -7.31
CA ARG A 195 0.22 10.81 -7.69
C ARG A 195 -0.15 12.13 -7.00
N TYR A 196 -0.95 12.06 -5.94
CA TYR A 196 -1.35 13.25 -5.21
C TYR A 196 -0.17 13.82 -4.44
N ASN A 197 -0.19 15.15 -4.26
CA ASN A 197 0.85 15.80 -3.49
C ASN A 197 0.53 15.70 -1.99
N TRP A 198 0.89 14.57 -1.39
CA TRP A 198 0.68 14.29 0.03
C TRP A 198 1.44 15.23 0.98
N THR A 199 2.32 16.09 0.46
CA THR A 199 2.97 17.13 1.27
C THR A 199 2.06 18.33 1.56
N GLN A 200 0.96 18.49 0.81
CA GLN A 200 0.07 19.63 0.95
C GLN A 200 -0.80 19.53 2.21
N ARG A 201 -1.08 20.69 2.82
CA ARG A 201 -1.98 20.84 3.96
C ARG A 201 -2.93 22.03 3.73
N PRO A 202 -4.22 21.91 4.11
CA PRO A 202 -4.89 20.69 4.58
C PRO A 202 -4.95 19.61 3.47
N ILE A 203 -5.02 18.34 3.86
CA ILE A 203 -5.20 17.23 2.91
C ILE A 203 -6.66 17.24 2.45
N ASP A 204 -6.89 17.05 1.15
CA ASP A 204 -8.22 16.93 0.55
C ASP A 204 -9.03 15.80 1.21
N GLY A 205 -10.32 16.06 1.49
CA GLY A 205 -11.18 15.09 2.19
C GLY A 205 -11.34 13.78 1.45
N ASP A 206 -11.45 13.82 0.12
CA ASP A 206 -11.51 12.63 -0.71
C ASP A 206 -10.18 11.84 -0.70
N ALA A 207 -9.04 12.53 -0.55
CA ALA A 207 -7.73 11.87 -0.43
C ALA A 207 -7.60 11.16 0.93
N ILE A 208 -8.09 11.77 2.02
CA ILE A 208 -8.20 11.10 3.32
C ILE A 208 -9.10 9.87 3.22
N TYR A 209 -10.26 9.99 2.58
CA TYR A 209 -11.17 8.85 2.38
C TYR A 209 -10.49 7.72 1.59
N TYR A 210 -9.75 8.05 0.53
CA TYR A 210 -8.95 7.08 -0.21
C TYR A 210 -7.96 6.35 0.72
N ALA A 211 -7.17 7.11 1.48
CA ALA A 211 -6.14 6.56 2.36
C ALA A 211 -6.72 5.65 3.46
N ILE A 212 -7.86 6.01 4.04
CA ILE A 212 -8.52 5.17 5.05
C ILE A 212 -8.99 3.83 4.46
N ASN A 213 -9.47 3.82 3.22
CA ASN A 213 -9.92 2.59 2.57
C ASN A 213 -8.79 1.59 2.27
N ASP A 214 -7.53 2.05 2.22
CA ASP A 214 -6.37 1.17 2.04
C ASP A 214 -6.08 0.31 3.29
N VAL A 215 -6.55 0.71 4.48
CA VAL A 215 -6.34 -0.04 5.73
C VAL A 215 -7.60 -0.69 6.29
N THR A 216 -8.77 -0.10 6.07
CA THR A 216 -10.04 -0.50 6.74
C THR A 216 -10.42 -1.96 6.47
N HIS A 217 -10.10 -2.48 5.28
CA HIS A 217 -10.49 -3.82 4.86
C HIS A 217 -9.43 -4.89 5.13
N LEU A 218 -8.24 -4.53 5.60
CA LEU A 218 -7.12 -5.47 5.71
C LEU A 218 -7.34 -6.57 6.76
N PHE A 219 -8.10 -6.31 7.83
CA PHE A 219 -8.48 -7.34 8.80
C PHE A 219 -9.34 -8.42 8.17
N ALA A 220 -10.45 -8.03 7.54
CA ALA A 220 -11.35 -8.97 6.86
C ALA A 220 -10.64 -9.70 5.72
N LEU A 221 -9.81 -8.99 4.96
CA LEU A 221 -9.04 -9.57 3.87
C LEU A 221 -8.03 -10.61 4.39
N LYS A 222 -7.31 -10.31 5.49
CA LYS A 222 -6.41 -11.25 6.14
C LYS A 222 -7.12 -12.56 6.49
N ASP A 223 -8.29 -12.48 7.11
CA ASP A 223 -9.01 -13.67 7.59
C ASP A 223 -9.40 -14.59 6.42
N ILE A 224 -9.92 -14.01 5.33
CA ILE A 224 -10.28 -14.77 4.12
C ILE A 224 -9.05 -15.37 3.45
N ILE A 225 -7.98 -14.58 3.29
CA ILE A 225 -6.73 -15.04 2.68
C ILE A 225 -6.16 -16.21 3.49
N LEU A 226 -6.12 -16.10 4.82
CA LEU A 226 -5.63 -17.16 5.68
C LEU A 226 -6.44 -18.44 5.55
N ALA A 227 -7.78 -18.35 5.58
CA ALA A 227 -8.63 -19.51 5.37
C ALA A 227 -8.34 -20.22 4.04
N LYS A 228 -8.14 -19.46 2.96
CA LYS A 228 -7.78 -20.00 1.63
C LYS A 228 -6.40 -20.64 1.61
N LEU A 229 -5.41 -20.02 2.26
CA LEU A 229 -4.06 -20.58 2.40
C LEU A 229 -4.07 -21.89 3.18
N PHE A 230 -4.83 -21.98 4.28
CA PHE A 230 -4.98 -23.22 5.04
C PHE A 230 -5.65 -24.32 4.21
N ALA A 231 -6.76 -24.01 3.53
CA ALA A 231 -7.46 -24.97 2.68
C ALA A 231 -6.57 -25.54 1.56
N LYS A 232 -5.64 -24.72 1.04
CA LYS A 232 -4.67 -25.12 0.00
C LYS A 232 -3.33 -25.64 0.55
N LYS A 233 -3.15 -25.72 1.87
CA LYS A 233 -1.89 -26.10 2.54
C LYS A 233 -0.69 -25.23 2.14
N LEU A 234 -0.92 -23.93 1.94
CA LEU A 234 0.09 -22.95 1.52
C LEU A 234 0.51 -21.99 2.66
N PHE A 235 -0.05 -22.16 3.86
CA PHE A 235 0.19 -21.25 4.99
C PHE A 235 1.66 -21.16 5.40
N GLU A 236 2.36 -22.30 5.52
CA GLU A 236 3.79 -22.31 5.89
C GLU A 236 4.65 -21.54 4.87
N LEU A 237 4.40 -21.78 3.57
CA LEU A 237 5.10 -21.06 2.50
C LEU A 237 4.80 -19.56 2.52
N PHE A 238 3.58 -19.17 2.87
CA PHE A 238 3.20 -17.77 3.06
C PHE A 238 3.94 -17.12 4.24
N ILE A 239 4.07 -17.82 5.37
CA ILE A 239 4.86 -17.34 6.51
C ILE A 239 6.34 -17.19 6.15
N LEU A 240 6.92 -18.15 5.42
CA LEU A 240 8.29 -18.03 4.93
C LEU A 240 8.50 -16.79 4.04
N LYS A 241 7.56 -16.50 3.13
CA LYS A 241 7.61 -15.27 2.32
C LYS A 241 7.49 -14.01 3.19
N ASN A 242 6.66 -14.02 4.23
CA ASN A 242 6.56 -12.91 5.18
C ASN A 242 7.86 -12.68 5.96
N LEU A 243 8.51 -13.75 6.40
CA LEU A 243 9.81 -13.67 7.06
C LEU A 243 10.88 -13.10 6.12
N GLN A 244 10.86 -13.47 4.82
CA GLN A 244 11.76 -12.90 3.82
C GLN A 244 11.54 -11.39 3.63
N VAL A 245 10.30 -10.91 3.65
CA VAL A 245 10.00 -9.47 3.59
C VAL A 245 10.57 -8.76 4.81
N GLN A 246 10.42 -9.34 6.01
CA GLN A 246 10.89 -8.77 7.27
C GLN A 246 12.42 -8.82 7.44
N SER A 247 13.09 -9.87 6.96
CA SER A 247 14.53 -10.07 7.14
C SER A 247 15.39 -9.41 6.06
N LYS A 248 14.77 -8.84 5.02
CA LYS A 248 15.48 -8.20 3.92
C LYS A 248 16.11 -6.88 4.40
N ASP A 249 17.36 -6.65 4.01
CA ASP A 249 17.98 -5.33 4.17
C ASP A 249 17.41 -4.36 3.12
N TYR A 250 16.79 -3.29 3.62
CA TYR A 250 16.19 -2.24 2.82
C TYR A 250 17.07 -0.99 2.70
N THR A 251 18.27 -1.01 3.28
CA THR A 251 19.26 0.07 3.15
C THR A 251 19.66 0.23 1.69
N ARG A 252 19.63 1.46 1.17
CA ARG A 252 20.04 1.78 -0.19
C ARG A 252 21.40 2.43 -0.16
N ALA A 253 22.32 1.92 -0.97
CA ALA A 253 23.61 2.53 -1.12
C ALA A 253 23.46 3.87 -1.89
N PRO A 254 24.23 4.93 -1.57
CA PRO A 254 24.15 6.21 -2.27
C PRO A 254 24.24 6.08 -3.80
N GLU A 255 25.08 5.15 -4.27
CA GLU A 255 25.24 4.81 -5.69
C GLU A 255 24.01 4.24 -6.39
N ASP A 256 23.07 3.64 -5.67
CA ASP A 256 21.89 3.01 -6.27
C ASP A 256 21.02 4.01 -7.02
N LYS A 257 21.09 5.29 -6.62
CA LYS A 257 20.37 6.40 -7.25
C LYS A 257 20.78 6.62 -8.71
N TYR A 258 22.05 6.34 -9.05
CA TYR A 258 22.56 6.54 -10.40
C TYR A 258 22.89 5.24 -11.15
N ARG A 259 23.28 4.17 -10.46
CA ARG A 259 23.63 2.89 -11.12
C ARG A 259 22.47 2.30 -11.94
N LYS A 260 21.23 2.56 -11.49
CA LYS A 260 19.99 2.10 -12.15
C LYS A 260 19.56 2.98 -13.33
N ILE A 261 20.27 4.09 -13.61
CA ILE A 261 19.94 4.96 -14.75
C ILE A 261 20.31 4.25 -16.06
N SER A 262 19.34 4.16 -16.97
CA SER A 262 19.54 3.54 -18.28
C SER A 262 20.72 4.16 -19.02
N GLY A 263 21.63 3.31 -19.49
CA GLY A 263 22.86 3.71 -20.19
C GLY A 263 24.08 3.90 -19.30
N TYR A 264 23.94 4.02 -17.97
CA TYR A 264 25.07 4.17 -17.05
C TYR A 264 26.03 2.97 -17.12
N SER A 265 25.49 1.74 -17.12
CA SER A 265 26.28 0.51 -17.17
C SER A 265 27.13 0.35 -18.43
N ARG A 266 26.79 1.05 -19.52
CA ARG A 266 27.50 1.02 -20.80
C ARG A 266 28.60 2.07 -20.91
N LEU A 267 28.77 2.93 -19.90
CA LEU A 267 29.84 3.93 -19.88
C LEU A 267 31.18 3.28 -19.52
N GLN A 268 32.26 3.79 -20.12
CA GLN A 268 33.63 3.49 -19.67
C GLN A 268 33.90 4.14 -18.30
N ASP A 269 34.92 3.68 -17.57
CA ASP A 269 35.13 4.06 -16.17
C ASP A 269 35.51 5.54 -15.99
N ASP A 270 36.24 6.13 -16.94
CA ASP A 270 36.48 7.58 -17.04
C ASP A 270 35.16 8.34 -17.13
N LYS A 271 34.25 7.89 -18.01
CA LYS A 271 32.92 8.47 -18.19
C LYS A 271 32.00 8.26 -16.99
N LYS A 272 32.14 7.15 -16.25
CA LYS A 272 31.42 6.95 -14.99
C LYS A 272 31.86 7.95 -13.92
N ALA A 273 33.13 8.33 -13.86
CA ALA A 273 33.61 9.37 -12.96
C ALA A 273 32.99 10.73 -13.29
N VAL A 274 32.95 11.11 -14.58
CA VAL A 274 32.26 12.32 -15.04
C VAL A 274 30.77 12.27 -14.74
N PHE A 275 30.13 11.13 -15.01
CA PHE A 275 28.70 10.94 -14.74
C PHE A 275 28.37 11.21 -13.28
N ARG A 276 29.19 10.72 -12.33
CA ARG A 276 29.00 10.96 -10.89
C ARG A 276 29.03 12.46 -10.58
N LYS A 277 30.02 13.21 -11.07
CA LYS A 277 30.09 14.66 -10.88
C LYS A 277 28.84 15.37 -11.44
N VAL A 278 28.41 15.00 -12.65
CA VAL A 278 27.21 15.55 -13.30
C VAL A 278 25.94 15.23 -12.51
N PHE A 279 25.84 14.00 -11.98
CA PHE A 279 24.74 13.57 -11.13
C PHE A 279 24.71 14.36 -9.82
N ASP A 280 25.85 14.53 -9.16
CA ASP A 280 25.96 15.28 -7.90
C ASP A 280 25.58 16.75 -8.09
N ILE A 281 25.94 17.36 -9.22
CA ILE A 281 25.46 18.70 -9.60
C ILE A 281 23.94 18.71 -9.68
N ARG A 282 23.32 17.73 -10.36
CA ARG A 282 21.86 17.65 -10.44
C ARG A 282 21.23 17.61 -9.05
N GLU A 283 21.73 16.73 -8.18
CA GLU A 283 21.19 16.56 -6.82
C GLU A 283 21.43 17.81 -5.95
N LYS A 284 22.58 18.49 -6.09
CA LYS A 284 22.90 19.77 -5.43
C LYS A 284 21.83 20.82 -5.73
N TYR A 285 21.52 21.02 -7.01
CA TYR A 285 20.52 22.02 -7.42
C TYR A 285 19.10 21.57 -7.06
N ALA A 286 18.78 20.29 -7.19
CA ALA A 286 17.47 19.75 -6.82
C ALA A 286 17.19 19.97 -5.33
N LYS A 287 18.16 19.66 -4.47
CA LYS A 287 18.11 19.89 -3.03
C LYS A 287 18.01 21.37 -2.67
N ARG A 288 18.87 22.22 -3.26
CA ARG A 288 18.91 23.66 -2.97
C ARG A 288 17.58 24.36 -3.25
N TYR A 289 16.90 23.98 -4.33
CA TYR A 289 15.65 24.60 -4.75
C TYR A 289 14.42 23.78 -4.35
N ASN A 290 14.60 22.68 -3.60
CA ASN A 290 13.56 21.74 -3.18
C ASN A 290 12.62 21.32 -4.33
N ILE A 291 13.19 20.88 -5.45
CA ILE A 291 12.45 20.45 -6.63
C ILE A 291 12.85 19.03 -7.04
N PRO A 292 11.95 18.31 -7.74
CA PRO A 292 12.26 17.01 -8.28
C PRO A 292 13.52 17.02 -9.13
N ALA A 293 14.40 16.04 -8.93
CA ALA A 293 15.70 16.03 -9.60
C ALA A 293 15.60 16.01 -11.14
N HIS A 294 14.55 15.39 -11.68
CA HIS A 294 14.27 15.35 -13.12
C HIS A 294 13.88 16.72 -13.70
N ASN A 295 13.39 17.65 -12.86
CA ASN A 295 13.12 19.03 -13.28
C ASN A 295 14.39 19.86 -13.41
N VAL A 296 15.49 19.45 -12.76
CA VAL A 296 16.82 20.08 -12.94
C VAL A 296 17.47 19.57 -14.22
N ILE A 297 17.66 18.26 -14.34
CA ILE A 297 18.26 17.59 -15.51
C ILE A 297 17.53 16.25 -15.72
N GLN A 298 17.02 16.02 -16.92
CA GLN A 298 16.36 14.75 -17.26
C GLN A 298 17.33 13.58 -17.21
N LYS A 299 16.82 12.38 -16.89
CA LYS A 299 17.66 11.17 -16.81
C LYS A 299 18.38 10.87 -18.14
N SER A 300 17.73 11.12 -19.27
CA SER A 300 18.32 10.99 -20.62
C SER A 300 19.49 11.95 -20.83
N ASP A 301 19.38 13.16 -20.30
CA ASP A 301 20.34 14.24 -20.54
C ASP A 301 21.62 14.03 -19.77
N LEU A 302 21.58 13.38 -18.60
CA LEU A 302 22.76 12.99 -17.84
C LEU A 302 23.75 12.18 -18.69
N ILE A 303 23.25 11.22 -19.48
CA ILE A 303 24.08 10.40 -20.37
C ILE A 303 24.58 11.22 -21.56
N ASN A 304 23.74 12.10 -22.11
CA ASN A 304 24.10 12.95 -23.25
C ASN A 304 25.19 13.96 -22.89
N ILE A 305 25.13 14.57 -21.70
CA ILE A 305 26.16 15.49 -21.19
C ILE A 305 27.54 14.81 -21.17
N VAL A 306 27.60 13.57 -20.67
CA VAL A 306 28.85 12.81 -20.56
C VAL A 306 29.39 12.39 -21.94
N LYS A 307 28.51 12.02 -22.87
CA LYS A 307 28.91 11.57 -24.23
C LYS A 307 29.22 12.72 -25.19
N LYS A 308 28.50 13.85 -25.05
CA LYS A 308 28.55 15.00 -25.96
C LYS A 308 28.58 16.29 -25.13
N PRO A 309 29.75 16.73 -24.63
CA PRO A 309 29.86 17.90 -23.75
C PRO A 309 29.24 19.19 -24.31
N LYS A 310 29.22 19.36 -25.65
CA LYS A 310 28.58 20.51 -26.32
C LYS A 310 27.06 20.59 -26.07
N PHE A 311 26.43 19.45 -25.79
CA PHE A 311 24.99 19.36 -25.50
C PHE A 311 24.55 20.22 -24.32
N ILE A 312 25.45 20.55 -23.38
CA ILE A 312 25.16 21.43 -22.23
C ILE A 312 24.55 22.78 -22.67
N ASN A 313 24.96 23.30 -23.83
CA ASN A 313 24.45 24.57 -24.36
C ASN A 313 23.06 24.44 -24.99
N GLU A 314 22.68 23.23 -25.41
CA GLU A 314 21.43 22.92 -26.11
C GLU A 314 20.33 22.42 -25.16
N MET A 315 20.69 22.20 -23.89
CA MET A 315 19.77 21.71 -22.87
C MET A 315 18.58 22.65 -22.67
N LYS A 316 17.39 22.06 -22.62
CA LYS A 316 16.17 22.77 -22.25
C LYS A 316 15.95 22.67 -20.76
N PHE A 317 15.87 23.81 -20.11
CA PHE A 317 15.57 23.94 -18.70
C PHE A 317 14.07 24.23 -18.50
N THR A 318 13.52 23.83 -17.36
CA THR A 318 12.13 24.18 -17.04
C THR A 318 11.97 25.70 -16.93
N LYS A 319 10.80 26.23 -17.31
CA LYS A 319 10.51 27.68 -17.24
C LYS A 319 10.62 28.28 -15.84
N ARG A 320 10.66 27.44 -14.80
CA ARG A 320 10.86 27.86 -13.40
C ARG A 320 12.29 28.35 -13.12
N PHE A 321 13.27 28.00 -13.95
CA PHE A 321 14.64 28.45 -13.77
C PHE A 321 14.87 29.78 -14.48
N GLY A 322 15.20 30.80 -13.69
CA GLY A 322 15.64 32.09 -14.22
C GLY A 322 16.99 31.97 -14.97
N PRO A 323 17.33 32.94 -15.84
CA PRO A 323 18.53 32.90 -16.67
C PRO A 323 19.83 32.69 -15.89
N ASP A 324 19.96 33.32 -14.72
CA ASP A 324 21.19 33.24 -13.91
C ASP A 324 21.39 31.85 -13.31
N LEU A 325 20.31 31.19 -12.90
CA LEU A 325 20.35 29.82 -12.41
C LEU A 325 20.73 28.85 -13.52
N VAL A 326 20.17 29.03 -14.72
CA VAL A 326 20.54 28.23 -15.90
C VAL A 326 22.04 28.39 -16.20
N LYS A 327 22.55 29.63 -16.21
CA LYS A 327 23.99 29.90 -16.41
C LYS A 327 24.84 29.23 -15.33
N GLY A 328 24.42 29.30 -14.07
CA GLY A 328 25.10 28.65 -12.95
C GLY A 328 25.19 27.12 -13.12
N ILE A 329 24.07 26.46 -13.43
CA ILE A 329 24.03 25.01 -13.68
C ILE A 329 24.94 24.65 -14.86
N GLN A 330 24.84 25.38 -15.98
CA GLN A 330 25.68 25.12 -17.15
C GLN A 330 27.17 25.33 -16.87
N HIS A 331 27.52 26.32 -16.04
CA HIS A 331 28.90 26.55 -15.61
C HIS A 331 29.43 25.37 -14.80
N ASP A 332 28.71 24.93 -13.76
CA ASP A 332 29.08 23.79 -12.93
C ASP A 332 29.25 22.52 -13.78
N LEU A 333 28.33 22.27 -14.73
CA LEU A 333 28.41 21.12 -15.64
C LEU A 333 29.63 21.18 -16.56
N LYS A 334 29.95 22.35 -17.14
CA LYS A 334 31.13 22.52 -18.00
C LYS A 334 32.42 22.27 -17.22
N THR A 335 32.49 22.73 -15.97
CA THR A 335 33.63 22.49 -15.08
C THR A 335 33.77 21.01 -14.74
N ALA A 336 32.68 20.32 -14.44
CA ALA A 336 32.70 18.88 -14.15
C ALA A 336 33.19 18.03 -15.33
N VAL A 337 32.84 18.41 -16.56
CA VAL A 337 33.21 17.67 -17.77
C VAL A 337 34.63 18.01 -18.27
N ARG A 338 35.18 19.18 -17.93
CA ARG A 338 36.56 19.57 -18.28
C ARG A 338 37.63 19.00 -17.36
N THR A 339 37.26 18.66 -16.13
CA THR A 339 38.18 18.20 -15.06
C THR A 339 38.33 16.67 -15.03
N ALA A 340 38.11 16.01 -16.16
CA ALA A 340 38.13 14.56 -16.33
C ALA A 340 38.55 14.23 -17.76
#